data_AF-A0A1J5UGM2-F1
#
_entry.id   AF-A0A1J5UGM2-F1
#
_cell.length_a   1.000
_cell.length_b   1.000
_cell.length_c   1.000
_cell.angle_alpha   90.00
_cell.angle_beta   90.00
_cell.angle_gamma   90.00
#
_symmetry.space_group_name_H-M   'P 1'
#
loop_
_entity.id
_entity.type
_entity.pdbx_description
1 polymer ?
#
loop_
_entity_poly.entity_id
_entity_poly.type
_entity_poly.pdbx_seq_one_letter_code
_entity_poly.pdbx_strand_id
1 'polypeptide(L)'
;MLLEFSVTNFRSIKEKQTLSLLKTKKNELESNFTTVELSTGKTLEVLNSAVIYGANASGKSNLVLALGAMLYIVQDSFGYQPDQGVKNIEPFLLSKESANQPTEFELDLIDDGIRYVYGFSATQEKIIDEWLYQYPKGSPQNLIDRQSTSQWGVMNGLKGKKKIWQESTKDNSLFLSTAVQLNSELLSIVFFALGKLKGAHKGFSGSYGFTCHKANKSKEDKQEILEFIKAASIDIEDFSVLEEKVDAETISDEFKKILKEENLDSSKLKNFKVETQHLSNDGNIVSFDFQDQESDGTQKLFMLSGPWLDVLENGYCLVMDELHNSLHPKLVAYLVSMFHNPEINKNAAQ
;
A
#
# COMPACT_ATOMS: atom_id res chain seq x y z
N MET A 1 4.00 10.89 0.29
CA MET A 1 3.81 10.99 1.75
C MET A 1 2.34 11.15 2.08
N LEU A 2 1.79 10.31 2.95
CA LEU A 2 0.42 10.39 3.45
C LEU A 2 0.31 11.48 4.54
N LEU A 3 -0.69 12.36 4.42
CA LEU A 3 -1.06 13.33 5.44
C LEU A 3 -2.28 12.84 6.22
N GLU A 4 -3.37 12.56 5.51
CA GLU A 4 -4.63 12.13 6.12
C GLU A 4 -5.32 11.08 5.27
N PHE A 5 -6.00 10.15 5.91
CA PHE A 5 -6.94 9.24 5.28
C PHE A 5 -8.26 9.28 6.04
N SER A 6 -9.36 9.46 5.31
CA SER A 6 -10.71 9.46 5.86
C SER A 6 -11.59 8.42 5.19
N VAL A 7 -12.48 7.83 5.99
CA VAL A 7 -13.51 6.91 5.52
C VAL A 7 -14.83 7.16 6.25
N THR A 8 -15.93 7.05 5.53
CA THR A 8 -17.30 7.12 6.07
C THR A 8 -18.10 5.93 5.56
N ASN A 9 -18.98 5.38 6.40
CA ASN A 9 -19.90 4.30 6.04
C ASN A 9 -19.21 3.07 5.44
N PHE A 10 -18.29 2.44 6.17
CA PHE A 10 -17.56 1.24 5.77
C PHE A 10 -17.46 0.23 6.92
N ARG A 11 -18.03 -0.96 6.75
CA ARG A 11 -18.04 -2.06 7.74
C ARG A 11 -18.47 -1.60 9.14
N SER A 12 -17.54 -1.52 10.11
CA SER A 12 -17.84 -1.07 11.47
C SER A 12 -17.81 0.45 11.64
N ILE A 13 -17.45 1.20 10.60
CA ILE A 13 -17.31 2.66 10.61
C ILE A 13 -18.58 3.26 10.02
N LYS A 14 -19.42 3.86 10.86
CA LYS A 14 -20.63 4.56 10.40
C LYS A 14 -20.32 6.00 9.99
N GLU A 15 -19.83 6.79 10.95
CA GLU A 15 -19.50 8.21 10.78
C GLU A 15 -18.07 8.39 10.25
N LYS A 16 -17.76 9.56 9.67
CA LYS A 16 -16.42 9.89 9.18
C LYS A 16 -15.37 9.67 10.26
N GLN A 17 -14.36 8.87 9.95
CA GLN A 17 -13.15 8.69 10.76
C GLN A 17 -11.95 9.14 9.95
N THR A 18 -11.00 9.81 10.60
CA THR A 18 -9.79 10.34 9.97
C THR A 18 -8.56 9.91 10.73
N LEU A 19 -7.62 9.26 10.04
CA LEU A 19 -6.24 9.07 10.49
C LEU A 19 -5.41 10.24 9.97
N SER A 20 -4.73 10.96 10.88
CA SER A 20 -3.86 12.09 10.54
C SER A 20 -2.43 11.81 10.97
N LEU A 21 -1.49 11.99 10.04
CA LEU A 21 -0.05 11.92 10.26
C LEU A 21 0.56 13.34 10.37
N LEU A 22 -0.25 14.39 10.47
CA LEU A 22 0.25 15.74 10.71
C LEU A 22 0.85 15.83 12.12
N LYS A 23 2.10 16.31 12.21
CA LYS A 23 2.76 16.49 13.50
C LYS A 23 2.02 17.56 14.31
N THR A 24 1.72 17.24 15.56
CA THR A 24 1.14 18.21 16.51
C THR A 24 2.24 19.02 17.20
N LYS A 25 1.87 20.06 17.96
CA LYS A 25 2.83 20.87 18.74
C LYS A 25 3.48 20.11 19.92
N LYS A 26 3.12 18.84 20.15
CA LYS A 26 3.68 18.02 21.22
C LYS A 26 4.99 17.39 20.77
N ASN A 27 6.02 17.47 21.61
CA ASN A 27 7.36 16.95 21.33
C ASN A 27 7.66 15.70 22.18
N GLU A 28 6.76 14.72 22.20
CA GLU A 28 6.93 13.49 23.01
C GLU A 28 7.91 12.50 22.35
N LEU A 29 8.02 12.50 21.02
CA LEU A 29 8.92 11.66 20.22
C LEU A 29 9.57 12.49 19.12
N GLU A 30 10.70 13.14 19.43
CA GLU A 30 11.39 14.07 18.52
C GLU A 30 11.97 13.41 17.26
N SER A 31 12.15 12.09 17.26
CA SER A 31 12.63 11.34 16.09
C SER A 31 11.52 10.85 15.16
N ASN A 32 10.24 10.97 15.53
CA ASN A 32 9.11 10.44 14.77
C ASN A 32 8.46 11.48 13.85
N PHE A 33 9.27 12.30 13.15
CA PHE A 33 8.76 13.17 12.10
C PHE A 33 9.84 13.52 11.09
N THR A 34 9.40 14.03 9.95
CA THR A 34 10.24 14.62 8.92
C THR A 34 9.65 15.94 8.47
N THR A 35 10.50 16.80 7.90
CA THR A 35 10.09 18.10 7.37
C THR A 35 10.05 18.02 5.86
N VAL A 36 8.88 18.19 5.29
CA VAL A 36 8.65 18.19 3.83
C VAL A 36 8.64 19.62 3.34
N GLU A 37 9.42 19.91 2.30
CA GLU A 37 9.34 21.16 1.56
C GLU A 37 8.20 21.08 0.53
N LEU A 38 7.29 22.05 0.57
CA LEU A 38 6.23 22.20 -0.41
C LEU A 38 6.71 23.05 -1.58
N SER A 39 6.14 22.83 -2.76
CA SER A 39 6.31 23.64 -3.98
C SER A 39 6.06 25.15 -3.79
N THR A 40 5.43 25.53 -2.67
CA THR A 40 5.23 26.94 -2.27
C THR A 40 6.43 27.57 -1.55
N GLY A 41 7.48 26.81 -1.26
CA GLY A 41 8.61 27.19 -0.40
C GLY A 41 8.29 27.14 1.10
N LYS A 42 7.08 26.70 1.49
CA LYS A 42 6.72 26.43 2.88
C LYS A 42 7.13 25.02 3.27
N THR A 43 7.34 24.80 4.56
CA THR A 43 7.59 23.47 5.12
C THR A 43 6.37 22.93 5.86
N LEU A 44 6.26 21.60 5.92
CA LEU A 44 5.26 20.89 6.70
C LEU A 44 5.95 19.75 7.47
N GLU A 45 5.66 19.63 8.76
CA GLU A 45 6.14 18.52 9.58
C GLU A 45 5.12 17.39 9.59
N VAL A 46 5.55 16.18 9.23
CA VAL A 46 4.70 15.00 9.08
C VAL A 46 5.34 13.84 9.84
N LEU A 47 4.53 13.02 10.51
CA LEU A 47 4.99 11.86 11.27
C LEU A 47 5.56 10.78 10.34
N ASN A 48 6.64 10.14 10.80
CA ASN A 48 7.26 9.01 10.09
C ASN A 48 6.59 7.67 10.42
N SER A 49 5.72 7.63 11.44
CA SER A 49 4.95 6.45 11.79
C SER A 49 3.77 6.82 12.68
N ALA A 50 2.70 6.04 12.60
CA ALA A 50 1.55 6.09 13.50
C ALA A 50 1.09 4.67 13.84
N VAL A 51 0.63 4.46 15.07
CA VAL A 51 0.13 3.15 15.52
C VAL A 51 -1.26 3.32 16.11
N ILE A 52 -2.18 2.44 15.72
CA ILE A 52 -3.56 2.43 16.22
C ILE A 52 -3.72 1.27 17.18
N TYR A 53 -3.92 1.59 18.46
CA TYR A 53 -4.29 0.63 19.50
C TYR A 53 -5.75 0.77 19.90
N GLY A 54 -6.36 -0.32 20.36
CA GLY A 54 -7.75 -0.33 20.76
C GLY A 54 -8.24 -1.74 21.04
N ALA A 55 -9.37 -1.86 21.72
CA ALA A 55 -9.96 -3.15 22.09
C ALA A 55 -10.24 -4.05 20.88
N ASN A 56 -10.44 -5.35 21.13
CA ASN A 56 -10.89 -6.27 20.10
C ASN A 56 -12.23 -5.79 19.50
N ALA A 57 -12.42 -5.97 18.20
CA ALA A 57 -13.59 -5.52 17.45
C ALA A 57 -13.84 -3.98 17.46
N SER A 58 -12.87 -3.16 17.82
CA SER A 58 -13.00 -1.69 17.80
C SER A 58 -12.89 -1.05 16.39
N GLY A 59 -12.75 -1.85 15.33
CA GLY A 59 -12.73 -1.36 13.95
C GLY A 59 -11.37 -0.95 13.37
N LYS A 60 -10.25 -1.21 14.07
CA LYS A 60 -8.88 -0.84 13.60
C LYS A 60 -8.54 -1.44 12.23
N SER A 61 -8.71 -2.76 12.11
CA SER A 61 -8.50 -3.48 10.85
C SER A 61 -9.42 -2.96 9.74
N ASN A 62 -10.64 -2.51 10.08
CA ASN A 62 -11.55 -1.94 9.09
C ASN A 62 -11.05 -0.61 8.50
N LEU A 63 -10.24 0.16 9.22
CA LEU A 63 -9.58 1.34 8.66
C LEU A 63 -8.50 0.96 7.63
N VAL A 64 -7.69 -0.06 7.94
CA VAL A 64 -6.68 -0.59 6.99
C VAL A 64 -7.35 -1.19 5.76
N LEU A 65 -8.43 -1.96 5.96
CA LEU A 65 -9.23 -2.55 4.91
C LEU A 65 -9.93 -1.49 4.05
N ALA A 66 -10.38 -0.38 4.64
CA ALA A 66 -10.95 0.75 3.90
C ALA A 66 -9.92 1.38 2.96
N LEU A 67 -8.70 1.63 3.44
CA LEU A 67 -7.62 2.14 2.60
C LEU A 67 -7.26 1.13 1.49
N GLY A 68 -7.23 -0.16 1.82
CA GLY A 68 -7.03 -1.24 0.85
C GLY A 68 -8.09 -1.26 -0.24
N ALA A 69 -9.37 -1.14 0.14
CA ALA A 69 -10.50 -1.06 -0.78
C ALA A 69 -10.39 0.17 -1.69
N MET A 70 -10.06 1.34 -1.13
CA MET A 70 -9.84 2.56 -1.90
C MET A 70 -8.76 2.36 -2.97
N LEU A 71 -7.59 1.85 -2.57
CA LEU A 71 -6.47 1.60 -3.51
C LEU A 71 -6.82 0.53 -4.55
N TYR A 72 -7.61 -0.48 -4.18
CA TYR A 72 -8.10 -1.50 -5.12
C TYR A 72 -8.97 -0.90 -6.21
N ILE A 73 -9.93 -0.08 -5.84
CA ILE A 73 -10.84 0.55 -6.80
C ILE A 73 -10.07 1.52 -7.70
N VAL A 74 -9.11 2.28 -7.14
CA VAL A 74 -8.23 3.14 -7.93
C VAL A 74 -7.46 2.33 -8.98
N GLN A 75 -6.83 1.21 -8.60
CA GLN A 75 -5.99 0.43 -9.51
C GLN A 75 -6.80 -0.34 -10.56
N ASP A 76 -7.94 -0.93 -10.17
CA ASP A 76 -8.59 -1.96 -10.98
C ASP A 76 -9.90 -1.51 -11.65
N SER A 77 -10.51 -0.41 -11.22
CA SER A 77 -11.88 -0.05 -11.66
C SER A 77 -12.02 0.21 -13.15
N PHE A 78 -10.96 0.57 -13.86
CA PHE A 78 -10.98 0.66 -15.32
C PHE A 78 -11.36 -0.68 -15.98
N GLY A 79 -10.88 -1.81 -15.43
CA GLY A 79 -11.09 -3.15 -15.98
C GLY A 79 -12.45 -3.78 -15.68
N TYR A 80 -13.27 -3.17 -14.81
CA TYR A 80 -14.57 -3.73 -14.43
C TYR A 80 -15.49 -3.87 -15.64
N GLN A 81 -16.19 -4.99 -15.76
CA GLN A 81 -17.19 -5.14 -16.83
C GLN A 81 -18.43 -4.28 -16.52
N PRO A 82 -19.20 -3.81 -17.51
CA PRO A 82 -20.36 -2.95 -17.26
C PRO A 82 -21.46 -3.58 -16.39
N ASP A 83 -21.55 -4.90 -16.38
CA ASP A 83 -22.49 -5.69 -15.58
C ASP A 83 -21.96 -6.02 -14.17
N GLN A 84 -20.70 -5.66 -13.88
CA GLN A 84 -20.10 -5.81 -12.56
C GLN A 84 -20.29 -4.55 -11.73
N GLY A 85 -20.47 -4.72 -10.43
CA GLY A 85 -20.49 -3.62 -9.47
C GLY A 85 -19.09 -3.09 -9.14
N VAL A 86 -19.04 -2.11 -8.23
CA VAL A 86 -17.79 -1.64 -7.63
C VAL A 86 -17.37 -2.64 -6.55
N LYS A 87 -16.19 -3.23 -6.71
CA LYS A 87 -15.65 -4.24 -5.78
C LYS A 87 -15.25 -3.59 -4.45
N ASN A 88 -15.27 -4.39 -3.38
CA ASN A 88 -14.82 -4.01 -2.03
C ASN A 88 -15.57 -2.84 -1.38
N ILE A 89 -16.83 -2.61 -1.78
CA ILE A 89 -17.74 -1.68 -1.11
C ILE A 89 -18.63 -2.45 -0.13
N GLU A 90 -18.44 -2.20 1.15
CA GLU A 90 -19.18 -2.83 2.24
C GLU A 90 -19.65 -1.76 3.24
N PRO A 91 -20.86 -1.21 3.09
CA PRO A 91 -21.35 -0.13 3.93
C PRO A 91 -21.60 -0.57 5.38
N PHE A 92 -21.81 0.37 6.29
CA PHE A 92 -22.22 0.06 7.67
C PHE A 92 -23.66 -0.48 7.69
N LEU A 93 -23.80 -1.78 7.98
CA LEU A 93 -25.09 -2.49 7.86
C LEU A 93 -25.97 -2.44 9.11
N LEU A 94 -25.45 -2.05 10.28
CA LEU A 94 -26.23 -2.04 11.53
C LEU A 94 -27.18 -0.82 11.66
N SER A 95 -27.38 -0.08 10.56
CA SER A 95 -28.33 1.02 10.47
C SER A 95 -28.99 1.01 9.09
N LYS A 96 -30.33 1.04 9.06
CA LYS A 96 -31.12 1.03 7.81
C LYS A 96 -30.82 2.22 6.91
N GLU A 97 -30.50 3.36 7.53
CA GLU A 97 -30.15 4.59 6.83
C GLU A 97 -28.83 4.40 6.05
N SER A 98 -27.77 3.98 6.75
CA SER A 98 -26.42 3.88 6.20
C SER A 98 -26.22 2.71 5.25
N ALA A 99 -26.99 1.62 5.42
CA ALA A 99 -26.91 0.44 4.56
C ALA A 99 -27.18 0.74 3.07
N ASN A 100 -27.91 1.82 2.78
CA ASN A 100 -28.21 2.27 1.42
C ASN A 100 -27.47 3.56 1.02
N GLN A 101 -26.62 4.10 1.91
CA GLN A 101 -25.78 5.25 1.57
C GLN A 101 -24.47 4.79 0.93
N PRO A 102 -23.83 5.65 0.10
CA PRO A 102 -22.51 5.37 -0.41
C PRO A 102 -21.47 5.23 0.72
N THR A 103 -20.44 4.44 0.47
CA THR A 103 -19.19 4.51 1.23
C THR A 103 -18.34 5.64 0.64
N GLU A 104 -17.71 6.44 1.49
CA GLU A 104 -16.85 7.55 1.07
C GLU A 104 -15.40 7.32 1.52
N PHE A 105 -14.45 7.58 0.63
CA PHE A 105 -13.02 7.56 0.90
C PHE A 105 -12.39 8.88 0.49
N GLU A 106 -11.45 9.38 1.29
CA GLU A 106 -10.68 10.59 0.99
C GLU A 106 -9.24 10.45 1.50
N LEU A 107 -8.29 10.92 0.69
CA LEU A 107 -6.88 10.81 0.98
C LEU A 107 -6.20 12.14 0.65
N ASP A 108 -5.45 12.64 1.62
CA ASP A 108 -4.60 13.82 1.52
C ASP A 108 -3.14 13.37 1.54
N LEU A 109 -2.40 13.66 0.48
CA LEU A 109 -1.01 13.25 0.32
C LEU A 109 -0.16 14.36 -0.29
N ILE A 110 1.15 14.27 -0.07
CA ILE A 110 2.16 15.05 -0.78
C ILE A 110 2.95 14.13 -1.69
N ASP A 111 3.13 14.55 -2.94
CA ASP A 111 4.09 13.96 -3.86
C ASP A 111 4.89 15.06 -4.54
N ASP A 112 6.22 14.93 -4.52
CA ASP A 112 7.16 15.88 -5.14
C ASP A 112 6.88 17.36 -4.74
N GLY A 113 6.59 17.57 -3.45
CA GLY A 113 6.27 18.87 -2.86
C GLY A 113 4.88 19.42 -3.22
N ILE A 114 4.05 18.71 -3.97
CA ILE A 114 2.68 19.11 -4.30
C ILE A 114 1.70 18.31 -3.44
N ARG A 115 0.79 19.02 -2.74
CA ARG A 115 -0.31 18.41 -1.99
C ARG A 115 -1.46 18.07 -2.92
N TYR A 116 -2.05 16.90 -2.73
CA TYR A 116 -3.21 16.38 -3.43
C TYR A 116 -4.26 15.91 -2.44
N VAL A 117 -5.52 16.25 -2.69
CA VAL A 117 -6.67 15.71 -1.96
C VAL A 117 -7.53 14.96 -2.97
N TYR A 118 -7.58 13.64 -2.86
CA TYR A 118 -8.31 12.74 -3.74
C TYR A 118 -9.38 11.99 -2.96
N GLY A 119 -10.59 11.88 -3.50
CA GLY A 119 -11.63 11.09 -2.87
C GLY A 119 -12.75 10.70 -3.83
N PHE A 120 -13.54 9.74 -3.40
CA PHE A 120 -14.74 9.31 -4.11
C PHE A 120 -15.75 8.68 -3.15
N SER A 121 -17.01 8.68 -3.58
CA SER A 121 -18.11 7.96 -2.94
C SER A 121 -18.64 6.89 -3.89
N ALA A 122 -18.97 5.70 -3.37
CA ALA A 122 -19.43 4.59 -4.18
C ALA A 122 -20.47 3.74 -3.46
N THR A 123 -21.41 3.18 -4.23
CA THR A 123 -22.22 2.04 -3.80
C THR A 123 -21.60 0.76 -4.36
N GLN A 124 -22.18 -0.39 -4.01
CA GLN A 124 -21.80 -1.66 -4.62
C GLN A 124 -22.05 -1.69 -6.13
N GLU A 125 -22.86 -0.79 -6.69
CA GLU A 125 -23.20 -0.77 -8.11
C GLU A 125 -22.33 0.22 -8.90
N LYS A 126 -22.06 1.40 -8.34
CA LYS A 126 -21.49 2.51 -9.10
C LYS A 126 -20.74 3.53 -8.25
N ILE A 127 -19.87 4.28 -8.90
CA ILE A 127 -19.26 5.50 -8.37
C ILE A 127 -20.33 6.61 -8.39
N ILE A 128 -20.51 7.28 -7.27
CA ILE A 128 -21.48 8.37 -7.11
C ILE A 128 -20.77 9.70 -7.32
N ASP A 129 -19.75 10.00 -6.53
CA ASP A 129 -18.97 11.23 -6.65
C ASP A 129 -17.47 10.90 -6.71
N GLU A 130 -16.70 11.76 -7.37
CA GLU A 130 -15.23 11.67 -7.41
C GLU A 130 -14.64 13.08 -7.51
N TRP A 131 -13.64 13.36 -6.68
CA TRP A 131 -12.98 14.66 -6.64
C TRP A 131 -11.47 14.54 -6.53
N LEU A 132 -10.78 15.51 -7.11
CA LEU A 132 -9.34 15.64 -7.00
C LEU A 132 -8.93 17.11 -7.02
N TYR A 133 -8.26 17.54 -5.96
CA TYR A 133 -7.67 18.86 -5.85
C TYR A 133 -6.14 18.75 -5.77
N GLN A 134 -5.45 19.69 -6.41
CA GLN A 134 -4.00 19.87 -6.24
C GLN A 134 -3.66 21.27 -5.76
N TYR A 135 -2.56 21.42 -5.01
CA TYR A 135 -2.16 22.70 -4.40
C TYR A 135 -0.73 23.14 -4.78
N PRO A 136 -0.36 23.26 -6.07
CA PRO A 136 1.01 23.57 -6.50
C PRO A 136 1.48 24.98 -6.13
N LYS A 137 0.55 25.89 -5.83
CA LYS A 137 0.83 27.28 -5.41
C LYS A 137 0.14 27.64 -4.08
N GLY A 138 -0.28 26.63 -3.33
CA GLY A 138 -1.01 26.78 -2.07
C GLY A 138 -2.52 27.03 -2.23
N SER A 139 -2.99 27.53 -3.37
CA SER A 139 -4.42 27.58 -3.71
C SER A 139 -4.88 26.31 -4.45
N PRO A 140 -6.10 25.80 -4.20
CA PRO A 140 -6.61 24.60 -4.86
C PRO A 140 -6.83 24.82 -6.36
N GLN A 141 -6.45 23.83 -7.15
CA GLN A 141 -6.87 23.65 -8.54
C GLN A 141 -7.68 22.37 -8.65
N ASN A 142 -8.83 22.43 -9.30
CA ASN A 142 -9.72 21.30 -9.44
C ASN A 142 -9.32 20.46 -10.67
N LEU A 143 -8.99 19.20 -10.44
CA LEU A 143 -8.61 18.25 -11.49
C LEU A 143 -9.75 17.30 -11.84
N ILE A 144 -10.52 16.84 -10.87
CA ILE A 144 -11.65 15.94 -11.07
C ILE A 144 -12.83 16.49 -10.27
N ASP A 145 -13.98 16.57 -10.92
CA ASP A 145 -15.26 16.98 -10.33
C ASP A 145 -16.36 16.20 -11.02
N ARG A 146 -16.67 15.03 -10.46
CA ARG A 146 -17.74 14.14 -10.90
C ARG A 146 -18.76 14.06 -9.80
N GLN A 147 -20.02 14.23 -10.14
CA GLN A 147 -21.14 14.20 -9.21
C GLN A 147 -22.26 13.34 -9.76
N SER A 148 -23.01 12.68 -8.87
CA SER A 148 -24.21 11.91 -9.27
C SER A 148 -23.96 10.95 -10.45
N THR A 149 -22.82 10.27 -10.43
CA THR A 149 -22.31 9.29 -11.41
C THR A 149 -21.97 9.85 -12.80
N SER A 150 -22.67 10.86 -13.32
CA SER A 150 -22.49 11.30 -14.71
C SER A 150 -22.50 12.82 -14.91
N GLN A 151 -22.63 13.59 -13.83
CA GLN A 151 -22.53 15.05 -13.89
C GLN A 151 -21.08 15.47 -13.69
N TRP A 152 -20.65 16.47 -14.47
CA TRP A 152 -19.25 16.92 -14.47
C TRP A 152 -19.17 18.40 -14.15
N GLY A 153 -18.40 18.73 -13.12
CA GLY A 153 -18.13 20.12 -12.73
C GLY A 153 -16.93 20.72 -13.46
N VAL A 154 -16.42 21.83 -12.91
CA VAL A 154 -15.38 22.64 -13.56
C VAL A 154 -13.98 22.13 -13.18
N MET A 155 -13.34 21.40 -14.08
CA MET A 155 -11.97 20.89 -13.92
C MET A 155 -10.93 21.90 -14.47
N ASN A 156 -10.76 23.04 -13.80
CA ASN A 156 -9.92 24.15 -14.28
C ASN A 156 -8.41 23.85 -14.28
N GLY A 157 -7.95 22.95 -13.41
CA GLY A 157 -6.54 22.53 -13.33
C GLY A 157 -6.19 21.40 -14.31
N LEU A 158 -7.18 20.63 -14.76
CA LEU A 158 -6.96 19.54 -15.70
C LEU A 158 -6.82 20.06 -17.13
N LYS A 159 -5.84 19.55 -17.87
CA LYS A 159 -5.68 19.77 -19.32
C LYS A 159 -5.87 18.45 -20.08
N GLY A 160 -5.98 18.52 -21.40
CA GLY A 160 -6.07 17.32 -22.25
C GLY A 160 -7.50 16.96 -22.68
N LYS A 161 -7.70 15.67 -23.02
CA LYS A 161 -8.88 15.16 -23.73
C LYS A 161 -10.07 14.83 -22.79
N LYS A 162 -10.45 15.78 -21.94
CA LYS A 162 -11.47 15.60 -20.88
C LYS A 162 -12.74 14.93 -21.37
N LYS A 163 -13.29 15.39 -22.50
CA LYS A 163 -14.54 14.86 -23.07
C LYS A 163 -14.42 13.36 -23.40
N ILE A 164 -13.31 12.93 -23.98
CA ILE A 164 -13.06 11.51 -24.29
C ILE A 164 -12.98 10.69 -23.00
N TRP A 165 -12.29 11.20 -21.98
CA TRP A 165 -12.20 10.53 -20.69
C TRP A 165 -13.58 10.42 -20.03
N GLN A 166 -14.38 11.47 -20.06
CA GLN A 166 -15.75 11.50 -19.51
C GLN A 166 -16.65 10.48 -20.21
N GLU A 167 -16.66 10.49 -21.56
CA GLU A 167 -17.48 9.58 -22.38
C GLU A 167 -17.03 8.12 -22.27
N SER A 168 -15.76 7.87 -21.93
CA SER A 168 -15.21 6.52 -21.75
C SER A 168 -15.33 6.01 -20.31
N THR A 169 -15.69 6.87 -19.35
CA THR A 169 -15.78 6.49 -17.94
C THR A 169 -17.13 5.85 -17.67
N LYS A 170 -17.12 4.56 -17.33
CA LYS A 170 -18.31 3.80 -16.92
C LYS A 170 -18.84 4.27 -15.56
N ASP A 171 -20.09 3.93 -15.26
CA ASP A 171 -20.72 4.22 -13.97
C ASP A 171 -19.98 3.56 -12.79
N ASN A 172 -19.41 2.37 -13.01
CA ASN A 172 -18.65 1.60 -12.01
C ASN A 172 -17.13 1.83 -12.04
N SER A 173 -16.63 2.73 -12.90
CA SER A 173 -15.20 3.03 -13.04
C SER A 173 -14.90 4.42 -12.54
N LEU A 174 -13.73 4.62 -11.91
CA LEU A 174 -13.24 5.95 -11.58
C LEU A 174 -12.79 6.69 -12.85
N PHE A 175 -13.03 8.00 -12.87
CA PHE A 175 -12.52 8.90 -13.90
C PHE A 175 -11.00 8.99 -13.83
N LEU A 176 -10.40 9.00 -12.64
CA LEU A 176 -8.94 8.94 -12.47
C LEU A 176 -8.34 7.75 -13.24
N SER A 177 -8.83 6.54 -12.96
CA SER A 177 -8.35 5.29 -13.57
C SER A 177 -8.58 5.29 -15.09
N THR A 178 -9.76 5.72 -15.53
CA THR A 178 -10.07 5.83 -16.97
C THR A 178 -9.14 6.79 -17.70
N ALA A 179 -8.94 7.99 -17.15
CA ALA A 179 -8.12 9.01 -17.79
C ALA A 179 -6.64 8.61 -17.87
N VAL A 180 -6.11 7.95 -16.83
CA VAL A 180 -4.74 7.41 -16.81
C VAL A 180 -4.56 6.36 -17.89
N GLN A 181 -5.48 5.40 -18.00
CA GLN A 181 -5.43 4.37 -19.04
C GLN A 181 -5.55 4.94 -20.46
N LEU A 182 -6.21 6.09 -20.58
CA LEU A 182 -6.30 6.88 -21.82
C LEU A 182 -5.21 7.96 -21.92
N ASN A 183 -4.07 7.74 -21.24
CA ASN A 183 -2.81 8.50 -21.32
C ASN A 183 -2.87 9.94 -20.80
N SER A 184 -3.61 10.20 -19.72
CA SER A 184 -3.57 11.50 -19.02
C SER A 184 -2.28 11.67 -18.20
N GLU A 185 -1.33 12.45 -18.70
CA GLU A 185 -0.04 12.71 -18.02
C GLU A 185 -0.21 13.26 -16.59
N LEU A 186 -1.06 14.28 -16.42
CA LEU A 186 -1.23 14.93 -15.12
C LEU A 186 -1.89 14.02 -14.09
N LEU A 187 -2.89 13.23 -14.51
CA LEU A 187 -3.58 12.33 -13.60
C LEU A 187 -2.76 11.08 -13.29
N SER A 188 -1.85 10.67 -14.19
CA SER A 188 -0.89 9.59 -13.93
C SER A 188 0.02 9.91 -12.74
N ILE A 189 0.43 11.17 -12.55
CA ILE A 189 1.23 11.58 -11.39
C ILE A 189 0.50 11.22 -10.08
N VAL A 190 -0.78 11.62 -9.98
CA VAL A 190 -1.59 11.37 -8.77
C VAL A 190 -1.87 9.88 -8.60
N PHE A 191 -2.19 9.17 -9.69
CA PHE A 191 -2.40 7.73 -9.66
C PHE A 191 -1.16 6.98 -9.15
N PHE A 192 0.03 7.34 -9.62
CA PHE A 192 1.27 6.73 -9.15
C PHE A 192 1.59 7.13 -7.71
N ALA A 193 1.30 8.37 -7.30
CA ALA A 193 1.45 8.81 -5.92
C ALA A 193 0.58 7.99 -4.94
N LEU A 194 -0.68 7.69 -5.31
CA LEU A 194 -1.54 6.77 -4.55
C LEU A 194 -0.94 5.35 -4.49
N GLY A 195 -0.29 4.90 -5.57
CA GLY A 195 0.43 3.64 -5.63
C GLY A 195 1.68 3.55 -4.74
N LYS A 196 2.13 4.66 -4.13
CA LYS A 196 3.21 4.70 -3.13
C LYS A 196 2.74 4.27 -1.72
N LEU A 197 1.45 4.02 -1.53
CA LEU A 197 0.88 3.44 -0.31
C LEU A 197 0.91 1.90 -0.44
N LYS A 198 1.83 1.26 0.27
CA LYS A 198 2.10 -0.19 0.21
C LYS A 198 1.41 -0.92 1.36
N GLY A 199 1.16 -2.22 1.17
CA GLY A 199 0.62 -3.12 2.21
C GLY A 199 -0.90 -3.08 2.40
N ALA A 200 -1.58 -1.95 2.18
CA ALA A 200 -3.04 -1.87 2.35
C ALA A 200 -3.84 -2.62 1.27
N HIS A 201 -3.38 -2.63 0.01
CA HIS A 201 -4.14 -3.11 -1.14
C HIS A 201 -4.21 -4.66 -1.27
N LYS A 202 -3.06 -5.35 -1.16
CA LYS A 202 -2.94 -6.82 -1.34
C LYS A 202 -2.36 -7.51 -0.09
N GLY A 203 -2.24 -6.80 1.03
CA GLY A 203 -1.40 -7.25 2.14
C GLY A 203 0.05 -7.43 1.70
N PHE A 204 0.74 -8.34 2.37
CA PHE A 204 2.07 -8.83 1.98
C PHE A 204 1.97 -10.13 1.17
N SER A 205 0.86 -10.35 0.46
CA SER A 205 0.75 -11.50 -0.44
C SER A 205 1.84 -11.39 -1.53
N GLY A 206 2.67 -12.42 -1.65
CA GLY A 206 3.84 -12.41 -2.54
C GLY A 206 5.10 -11.75 -1.98
N SER A 207 5.14 -11.32 -0.71
CA SER A 207 6.32 -10.69 -0.13
C SER A 207 7.54 -11.61 -0.07
N TYR A 208 7.32 -12.92 0.17
CA TYR A 208 8.36 -13.95 0.04
C TYR A 208 9.01 -13.91 -1.35
N GLY A 209 8.19 -13.98 -2.42
CA GLY A 209 8.68 -13.94 -3.80
C GLY A 209 9.36 -12.61 -4.14
N PHE A 210 8.85 -11.48 -3.61
CA PHE A 210 9.47 -10.18 -3.76
C PHE A 210 10.87 -10.13 -3.12
N THR A 211 11.01 -10.57 -1.88
CA THR A 211 12.31 -10.65 -1.19
C THR A 211 13.27 -11.55 -1.95
N CYS A 212 12.84 -12.75 -2.36
CA CYS A 212 13.66 -13.67 -3.14
C CYS A 212 14.12 -13.06 -4.47
N HIS A 213 13.22 -12.37 -5.19
CA HIS A 213 13.56 -11.69 -6.43
C HIS A 213 14.57 -10.55 -6.21
N LYS A 214 14.37 -9.73 -5.16
CA LYS A 214 15.31 -8.66 -4.78
C LYS A 214 16.67 -9.24 -4.43
N ALA A 215 16.74 -10.29 -3.62
CA ALA A 215 17.99 -10.97 -3.26
C ALA A 215 18.76 -11.52 -4.48
N ASN A 216 18.06 -12.00 -5.51
CA ASN A 216 18.69 -12.50 -6.74
C ASN A 216 19.02 -11.42 -7.78
N LYS A 217 18.59 -10.17 -7.55
CA LYS A 217 18.81 -9.06 -8.48
C LYS A 217 20.26 -8.55 -8.44
N SER A 218 20.84 -8.42 -7.25
CA SER A 218 22.21 -7.95 -7.06
C SER A 218 22.82 -8.48 -5.76
N LYS A 219 24.15 -8.43 -5.64
CA LYS A 219 24.82 -8.84 -4.39
C LYS A 219 24.54 -7.84 -3.27
N GLU A 220 24.41 -6.57 -3.63
CA GLU A 220 24.10 -5.46 -2.74
C GLU A 220 22.70 -5.65 -2.13
N ASP A 221 21.69 -5.94 -2.96
CA ASP A 221 20.33 -6.24 -2.49
C ASP A 221 20.29 -7.43 -1.52
N LYS A 222 21.01 -8.52 -1.85
CA LYS A 222 21.15 -9.69 -0.96
C LYS A 222 21.76 -9.30 0.38
N GLN A 223 22.82 -8.49 0.34
CA GLN A 223 23.54 -8.05 1.53
C GLN A 223 22.68 -7.17 2.43
N GLU A 224 21.90 -6.25 1.88
CA GLU A 224 20.95 -5.44 2.66
C GLU A 224 19.88 -6.30 3.35
N ILE A 225 19.36 -7.31 2.65
CA ILE A 225 18.41 -8.27 3.24
C ILE A 225 19.07 -9.07 4.36
N LEU A 226 20.31 -9.52 4.17
CA LEU A 226 21.06 -10.25 5.19
C LEU A 226 21.31 -9.39 6.43
N GLU A 227 21.73 -8.14 6.25
CA GLU A 227 21.96 -7.18 7.33
C GLU A 227 20.67 -6.86 8.08
N PHE A 228 19.56 -6.70 7.36
CA PHE A 228 18.24 -6.51 7.95
C PHE A 228 17.85 -7.69 8.84
N ILE A 229 18.07 -8.91 8.38
CA ILE A 229 17.78 -10.12 9.14
C ILE A 229 18.73 -10.25 10.33
N LYS A 230 20.04 -10.05 10.14
CA LYS A 230 21.05 -10.11 11.21
C LYS A 230 20.82 -9.09 12.33
N ALA A 231 20.34 -7.89 11.99
CA ALA A 231 20.02 -6.87 12.98
C ALA A 231 18.84 -7.27 13.89
N ALA A 232 18.03 -8.22 13.44
CA ALA A 232 16.77 -8.63 14.05
C ALA A 232 16.80 -10.07 14.61
N SER A 233 17.62 -10.94 14.02
CA SER A 233 17.81 -12.35 14.32
C SER A 233 19.31 -12.62 14.42
N ILE A 234 19.75 -13.11 15.58
CA ILE A 234 21.18 -13.17 15.94
C ILE A 234 21.91 -14.34 15.23
N ASP A 235 21.19 -15.35 14.74
CA ASP A 235 21.80 -16.66 14.46
C ASP A 235 22.03 -16.99 12.97
N ILE A 236 21.50 -16.20 12.03
CA ILE A 236 21.70 -16.43 10.59
C ILE A 236 22.99 -15.77 10.11
N GLU A 237 23.91 -16.55 9.56
CA GLU A 237 25.17 -16.08 8.99
C GLU A 237 25.08 -15.67 7.52
N ASP A 238 24.35 -16.44 6.71
CA ASP A 238 24.06 -16.14 5.30
C ASP A 238 22.76 -16.83 4.88
N PHE A 239 22.28 -16.55 3.68
CA PHE A 239 21.23 -17.33 3.03
C PHE A 239 21.50 -17.49 1.54
N SER A 240 20.81 -18.40 0.88
CA SER A 240 20.83 -18.54 -0.57
C SER A 240 19.41 -18.69 -1.11
N VAL A 241 19.20 -18.20 -2.34
CA VAL A 241 17.89 -18.26 -3.00
C VAL A 241 18.06 -18.97 -4.33
N LEU A 242 17.48 -20.16 -4.43
CA LEU A 242 17.43 -20.93 -5.66
C LEU A 242 16.11 -20.68 -6.37
N GLU A 243 16.20 -20.23 -7.62
CA GLU A 243 15.02 -20.10 -8.49
C GLU A 243 14.76 -21.44 -9.19
N GLU A 244 13.56 -21.98 -8.96
CA GLU A 244 13.10 -23.21 -9.57
C GLU A 244 11.96 -22.91 -10.53
N LYS A 245 11.94 -23.62 -11.67
CA LYS A 245 10.80 -23.58 -12.57
C LYS A 245 9.63 -24.28 -11.89
N VAL A 246 8.47 -23.63 -11.89
CA VAL A 246 7.25 -24.29 -11.42
C VAL A 246 6.91 -25.41 -12.39
N ASP A 247 6.90 -26.64 -11.89
CA ASP A 247 6.36 -27.76 -12.63
C ASP A 247 4.83 -27.59 -12.73
N ALA A 248 4.30 -27.54 -13.95
CA ALA A 248 2.87 -27.38 -14.17
C ALA A 248 2.06 -28.55 -13.55
N GLU A 249 2.69 -29.69 -13.30
CA GLU A 249 2.05 -30.85 -12.66
C GLU A 249 1.87 -30.66 -11.14
N THR A 250 2.69 -29.84 -10.48
CA THR A 250 2.60 -29.58 -9.04
C THR A 250 1.60 -28.47 -8.68
N ILE A 251 1.15 -27.71 -9.68
CA ILE A 251 0.10 -26.70 -9.50
C ILE A 251 -1.26 -27.39 -9.31
N SER A 252 -1.95 -27.07 -8.22
CA SER A 252 -3.31 -27.59 -7.98
C SER A 252 -4.27 -27.20 -9.10
N ASP A 253 -5.25 -28.05 -9.40
CA ASP A 253 -6.24 -27.79 -10.46
C ASP A 253 -7.05 -26.50 -10.21
N GLU A 254 -7.25 -26.17 -8.94
CA GLU A 254 -7.90 -24.93 -8.51
C GLU A 254 -7.07 -23.69 -8.86
N PHE A 255 -5.75 -23.74 -8.63
CA PHE A 255 -4.84 -22.65 -8.99
C PHE A 255 -4.64 -22.55 -10.51
N LYS A 256 -4.63 -23.68 -11.24
CA LYS A 256 -4.65 -23.68 -12.72
C LYS A 256 -5.87 -22.97 -13.29
N LYS A 257 -7.02 -23.10 -12.64
CA LYS A 257 -8.25 -22.42 -13.04
C LYS A 257 -8.13 -20.90 -12.88
N ILE A 258 -7.58 -20.44 -11.76
CA ILE A 258 -7.30 -19.03 -11.50
C ILE A 258 -6.32 -18.46 -12.55
N LEU A 259 -5.23 -19.17 -12.84
CA LEU A 259 -4.26 -18.73 -13.85
C LEU A 259 -4.90 -18.56 -15.24
N LYS A 260 -5.83 -19.45 -15.60
CA LYS A 260 -6.59 -19.33 -16.86
C LYS A 260 -7.57 -18.15 -16.84
N GLU A 261 -8.28 -17.94 -15.75
CA GLU A 261 -9.24 -16.83 -15.60
C GLU A 261 -8.54 -15.46 -15.66
N GLU A 262 -7.32 -15.37 -15.12
CA GLU A 262 -6.50 -14.15 -15.09
C GLU A 262 -5.57 -14.01 -16.31
N ASN A 263 -5.65 -14.91 -17.31
CA ASN A 263 -4.74 -14.95 -18.47
C ASN A 263 -3.23 -14.93 -18.09
N LEU A 264 -2.89 -15.59 -16.98
CA LEU A 264 -1.51 -15.69 -16.48
C LEU A 264 -0.82 -16.93 -17.03
N ASP A 265 0.37 -16.72 -17.59
CA ASP A 265 1.21 -17.78 -18.13
C ASP A 265 1.93 -18.54 -17.02
N SER A 266 1.60 -19.82 -16.83
CA SER A 266 2.20 -20.67 -15.81
C SER A 266 3.70 -20.87 -16.00
N SER A 267 4.22 -20.72 -17.21
CA SER A 267 5.66 -20.83 -17.50
C SER A 267 6.48 -19.64 -16.97
N LYS A 268 5.81 -18.54 -16.64
CA LYS A 268 6.42 -17.36 -15.99
C LYS A 268 6.40 -17.45 -14.46
N LEU A 269 5.75 -18.48 -13.90
CA LEU A 269 5.75 -18.70 -12.47
C LEU A 269 7.12 -19.21 -12.05
N LYS A 270 7.68 -18.54 -11.04
CA LYS A 270 8.94 -18.89 -10.41
C LYS A 270 8.64 -19.41 -9.02
N ASN A 271 9.19 -20.56 -8.67
CA ASN A 271 9.27 -20.98 -7.28
C ASN A 271 10.63 -20.58 -6.73
N PHE A 272 10.69 -20.29 -5.44
CA PHE A 272 11.95 -19.98 -4.77
C PHE A 272 12.15 -20.91 -3.60
N LYS A 273 13.31 -21.58 -3.57
CA LYS A 273 13.78 -22.32 -2.40
C LYS A 273 14.84 -21.48 -1.71
N VAL A 274 14.68 -21.29 -0.40
CA VAL A 274 15.63 -20.54 0.44
C VAL A 274 16.31 -21.52 1.40
N GLU A 275 17.63 -21.42 1.50
CA GLU A 275 18.42 -22.11 2.51
C GLU A 275 19.17 -21.07 3.34
N THR A 276 19.04 -21.14 4.67
CA THR A 276 19.78 -20.30 5.62
C THR A 276 21.01 -21.04 6.12
N GLN A 277 22.06 -20.29 6.46
CA GLN A 277 23.32 -20.82 6.96
C GLN A 277 23.55 -20.32 8.39
N HIS A 278 23.92 -21.24 9.28
CA HIS A 278 24.14 -20.99 10.71
C HIS A 278 25.52 -21.48 11.14
N LEU A 279 26.10 -20.83 12.15
CA LEU A 279 27.34 -21.29 12.76
C LEU A 279 27.05 -22.26 13.91
N SER A 280 27.57 -23.49 13.81
CA SER A 280 27.49 -24.45 14.91
C SER A 280 28.44 -24.10 16.06
N ASN A 281 28.23 -24.71 17.23
CA ASN A 281 29.12 -24.55 18.39
C ASN A 281 30.58 -24.91 18.10
N ASP A 282 30.83 -25.77 17.11
CA ASP A 282 32.16 -26.20 16.69
C ASP A 282 32.75 -25.30 15.57
N GLY A 283 32.05 -24.22 15.20
CA GLY A 283 32.46 -23.28 14.15
C GLY A 283 32.19 -23.75 12.72
N ASN A 284 31.39 -24.81 12.53
CA ASN A 284 31.03 -25.30 11.20
C ASN A 284 29.77 -24.60 10.69
N ILE A 285 29.69 -24.35 9.38
CA ILE A 285 28.47 -23.86 8.74
C ILE A 285 27.47 -25.02 8.55
N VAL A 286 26.23 -24.81 8.98
CA VAL A 286 25.12 -25.75 8.82
C VAL A 286 23.99 -25.07 8.06
N SER A 287 23.49 -25.73 7.01
CA SER A 287 22.38 -25.21 6.20
C SER A 287 21.04 -25.72 6.71
N PHE A 288 20.06 -24.84 6.79
CA PHE A 288 18.69 -25.13 7.19
C PHE A 288 17.77 -24.83 6.01
N ASP A 289 16.78 -25.69 5.78
CA ASP A 289 15.67 -25.38 4.89
C ASP A 289 14.82 -24.28 5.54
N PHE A 290 14.66 -23.16 4.83
CA PHE A 290 14.00 -21.98 5.38
C PHE A 290 12.54 -22.23 5.73
N GLN A 291 11.82 -23.05 4.97
CA GLN A 291 10.39 -23.25 5.17
C GLN A 291 10.13 -24.27 6.28
N ASP A 292 10.95 -25.31 6.37
CA ASP A 292 10.70 -26.42 7.28
C ASP A 292 11.43 -26.30 8.64
N GLN A 293 12.55 -25.58 8.69
CA GLN A 293 13.46 -25.60 9.85
C GLN A 293 13.63 -24.24 10.54
N GLU A 294 13.31 -23.13 9.88
CA GLU A 294 13.32 -21.81 10.53
C GLU A 294 12.06 -21.54 11.34
N SER A 295 12.20 -20.68 12.35
CA SER A 295 11.05 -20.24 13.13
C SER A 295 10.11 -19.34 12.32
N ASP A 296 8.81 -19.36 12.64
CA ASP A 296 7.81 -18.46 12.04
C ASP A 296 8.22 -16.97 12.08
N GLY A 297 8.89 -16.55 13.16
CA GLY A 297 9.38 -15.18 13.32
C GLY A 297 10.49 -14.84 12.34
N THR A 298 11.46 -15.76 12.15
CA THR A 298 12.51 -15.64 11.14
C THR A 298 11.91 -15.60 9.73
N GLN A 299 10.97 -16.50 9.46
CA GLN A 299 10.33 -16.56 8.15
C GLN A 299 9.59 -15.27 7.83
N LYS A 300 8.80 -14.78 8.78
CA LYS A 300 8.07 -13.52 8.65
C LYS A 300 9.02 -12.33 8.46
N LEU A 301 10.13 -12.29 9.18
CA LEU A 301 11.13 -11.24 9.04
C LEU A 301 11.77 -11.22 7.65
N PHE A 302 12.19 -12.37 7.12
CA PHE A 302 12.71 -12.48 5.75
C PHE A 302 11.64 -12.07 4.73
N MET A 303 10.40 -12.51 4.91
CA MET A 303 9.29 -12.11 4.05
C MET A 303 9.03 -10.60 4.07
N LEU A 304 9.35 -9.90 5.16
CA LEU A 304 9.17 -8.46 5.29
C LEU A 304 10.37 -7.66 4.81
N SER A 305 11.58 -8.20 4.83
CA SER A 305 12.82 -7.45 4.56
C SER A 305 12.82 -6.78 3.19
N GLY A 306 12.45 -7.50 2.13
CA GLY A 306 12.38 -6.96 0.77
C GLY A 306 11.45 -5.74 0.69
N PRO A 307 10.14 -5.89 0.98
CA PRO A 307 9.21 -4.77 0.96
C PRO A 307 9.56 -3.63 1.93
N TRP A 308 10.11 -3.95 3.11
CA TRP A 308 10.51 -2.93 4.09
C TRP A 308 11.65 -2.05 3.58
N LEU A 309 12.68 -2.68 3.00
CA LEU A 309 13.80 -1.98 2.38
C LEU A 309 13.34 -1.19 1.15
N ASP A 310 12.46 -1.74 0.31
CA ASP A 310 11.89 -1.02 -0.85
C ASP A 310 11.14 0.25 -0.42
N VAL A 311 10.40 0.19 0.69
CA VAL A 311 9.69 1.36 1.23
C VAL A 311 10.67 2.44 1.68
N LEU A 312 11.68 2.07 2.46
CA LEU A 312 12.70 3.00 2.96
C LEU A 312 13.50 3.61 1.81
N GLU A 313 13.89 2.79 0.84
CA GLU A 313 14.66 3.17 -0.34
C GLU A 313 13.90 4.18 -1.20
N ASN A 314 12.58 4.03 -1.37
CA ASN A 314 11.80 4.88 -2.27
C ASN A 314 10.98 5.98 -1.58
N GLY A 315 10.99 6.06 -0.25
CA GLY A 315 10.17 7.05 0.47
C GLY A 315 8.68 6.75 0.41
N TYR A 316 8.31 5.48 0.38
CA TYR A 316 6.90 5.05 0.34
C TYR A 316 6.26 5.07 1.73
N CYS A 317 4.94 4.84 1.77
CA CYS A 317 4.22 4.66 3.03
C CYS A 317 3.80 3.20 3.17
N LEU A 318 4.19 2.56 4.27
CA LEU A 318 3.89 1.19 4.59
C LEU A 318 2.71 1.10 5.56
N VAL A 319 1.65 0.43 5.12
CA VAL A 319 0.48 0.17 5.95
C VAL A 319 0.44 -1.30 6.31
N MET A 320 0.48 -1.61 7.60
CA MET A 320 0.43 -2.98 8.11
C MET A 320 -0.62 -3.12 9.20
N ASP A 321 -1.43 -4.17 9.09
CA ASP A 321 -2.23 -4.65 10.22
C ASP A 321 -1.45 -5.71 10.99
N GLU A 322 -1.68 -5.78 12.31
CA GLU A 322 -1.08 -6.77 13.21
C GLU A 322 0.44 -6.98 13.04
N LEU A 323 1.22 -5.89 12.90
CA LEU A 323 2.69 -5.95 12.77
C LEU A 323 3.35 -6.82 13.85
N HIS A 324 2.81 -6.79 15.07
CA HIS A 324 3.31 -7.54 16.22
C HIS A 324 3.06 -9.04 16.16
N ASN A 325 2.17 -9.53 15.29
CA ASN A 325 1.83 -10.95 15.21
C ASN A 325 3.07 -11.75 14.78
N SER A 326 3.39 -12.83 15.50
CA SER A 326 4.60 -13.67 15.29
C SER A 326 5.96 -12.95 15.34
N LEU A 327 6.03 -11.68 15.80
CA LEU A 327 7.30 -10.95 15.98
C LEU A 327 7.54 -10.61 17.45
N HIS A 328 8.77 -10.81 17.92
CA HIS A 328 9.16 -10.42 19.27
C HIS A 328 9.07 -8.88 19.43
N PRO A 329 8.62 -8.32 20.57
CA PRO A 329 8.42 -6.87 20.72
C PRO A 329 9.65 -6.01 20.43
N LYS A 330 10.86 -6.48 20.75
CA LYS A 330 12.12 -5.79 20.41
C LYS A 330 12.32 -5.66 18.90
N LEU A 331 11.88 -6.66 18.13
CA LEU A 331 11.96 -6.64 16.69
C LEU A 331 10.99 -5.62 16.10
N VAL A 332 9.76 -5.58 16.59
CA VAL A 332 8.78 -4.54 16.20
C VAL A 332 9.35 -3.14 16.49
N ALA A 333 9.97 -2.93 17.65
CA ALA A 333 10.60 -1.66 18.00
C ALA A 333 11.78 -1.32 17.05
N TYR A 334 12.63 -2.30 16.72
CA TYR A 334 13.71 -2.12 15.77
C TYR A 334 13.19 -1.70 14.38
N LEU A 335 12.21 -2.43 13.86
CA LEU A 335 11.56 -2.15 12.58
C LEU A 335 11.03 -0.71 12.53
N VAL A 336 10.25 -0.29 13.54
CA VAL A 336 9.73 1.08 13.62
C VAL A 336 10.86 2.11 13.73
N SER A 337 11.92 1.80 14.49
CA SER A 337 13.06 2.73 14.66
C SER A 337 13.79 3.05 13.36
N MET A 338 13.74 2.16 12.35
CA MET A 338 14.33 2.41 11.03
C MET A 338 13.69 3.62 10.36
N PHE A 339 12.37 3.80 10.49
CA PHE A 339 11.65 4.97 9.97
C PHE A 339 11.97 6.26 10.73
N HIS A 340 12.45 6.15 11.97
CA HIS A 340 12.80 7.29 12.82
C HIS A 340 14.28 7.68 12.70
N ASN A 341 15.08 6.87 12.00
CA ASN A 341 16.50 7.09 11.86
C ASN A 341 16.79 7.80 10.52
N PRO A 342 17.25 9.07 10.50
CA PRO A 342 17.51 9.80 9.26
C PRO A 342 18.68 9.22 8.43
N GLU A 343 19.58 8.45 9.04
CA GLU A 343 20.66 7.76 8.31
C GLU A 343 20.13 6.55 7.53
N ILE A 344 18.99 5.98 7.93
CA ILE A 344 18.33 4.85 7.27
C ILE A 344 17.20 5.36 6.37
N ASN A 345 16.27 6.14 6.94
CA ASN A 345 15.10 6.71 6.25
C ASN A 345 15.43 8.01 5.51
N LYS A 346 16.32 7.93 4.52
CA LYS A 346 16.82 9.08 3.76
C LYS A 346 15.76 9.75 2.88
N ASN A 347 14.75 8.98 2.47
CA ASN A 347 13.71 9.42 1.54
C ASN A 347 12.36 9.67 2.21
N ALA A 348 12.35 9.81 3.55
CA ALA A 348 11.17 10.19 4.32
C ALA A 348 9.97 9.23 4.13
N ALA A 349 10.25 7.93 4.12
CA ALA A 349 9.26 6.87 4.16
C ALA A 349 8.44 6.91 5.48
N GLN A 350 7.24 6.32 5.44
CA GLN A 350 6.27 6.31 6.55
C GLN A 350 5.76 4.92 6.89
#